data_AF-A0A3C0TJZ4-F1
#
_entry.id   AF-A0A3C0TJZ4-F1
#
_cell.length_a   1.000
_cell.length_b   1.000
_cell.length_c   1.000
_cell.angle_alpha   90.00
_cell.angle_beta   90.00
_cell.angle_gamma   90.00
#
_symmetry.space_group_name_H-M   'P 1'
#
loop_
_entity.id
_entity.type
_entity.pdbx_description
1 polymer ?
#
loop_
_entity_poly.entity_id
_entity_poly.type
_entity_poly.pdbx_seq_one_letter_code
_entity_poly.pdbx_strand_id
1 'polypeptide(L)'
;MIPGLARADDPKARAIMQKVDDRDDGDNGTSSLEMILIDKHGSKRIRKISGFMKDFGEDTYRLMFFLHPVDVKDTGFLTYDYDAADKDDDQWLYLPALRKTKRIASSDKSGSF
;
A
#
# COMPACT_ATOMS: atom_id res chain seq x y z
N MET A 1 -21.36 -2.96 30.13
CA MET A 1 -19.96 -2.50 30.12
C MET A 1 -19.11 -3.71 29.73
N ILE A 2 -18.72 -3.82 28.46
CA ILE A 2 -17.94 -4.97 27.97
C ILE A 2 -16.48 -4.69 28.34
N PRO A 3 -15.80 -5.56 29.11
CA PRO A 3 -14.40 -5.36 29.46
C PRO A 3 -13.56 -5.41 28.17
N GLY A 4 -12.77 -4.36 27.94
CA GLY A 4 -11.81 -4.33 26.84
C GLY A 4 -10.79 -5.46 27.02
N LEU A 5 -10.69 -6.33 26.02
CA LEU A 5 -9.57 -7.26 25.88
C LEU A 5 -8.29 -6.44 25.78
N ALA A 6 -7.56 -6.34 26.90
CA ALA A 6 -6.15 -5.98 26.84
C ALA A 6 -5.47 -7.05 25.99
N ARG A 7 -5.01 -6.68 24.78
CA ARG A 7 -4.10 -7.51 23.99
C ARG A 7 -2.81 -7.64 24.82
N ALA A 8 -2.69 -8.74 25.55
CA ALA A 8 -1.44 -9.08 26.19
C ALA A 8 -0.39 -9.28 25.09
N ASP A 9 0.71 -8.57 25.23
CA ASP A 9 1.86 -8.67 24.36
C ASP A 9 2.48 -10.08 24.52
N ASP A 10 2.21 -10.97 23.56
CA ASP A 10 2.69 -12.35 23.57
C ASP A 10 4.08 -12.41 22.91
N PRO A 11 5.15 -12.75 23.66
CA PRO A 11 6.50 -12.82 23.12
C PRO A 11 6.65 -13.79 21.95
N LYS A 12 5.84 -14.86 21.90
CA LYS A 12 5.85 -15.80 20.76
C LYS A 12 5.23 -15.16 19.53
N ALA A 13 4.13 -14.43 19.68
CA ALA A 13 3.52 -13.70 18.57
C ALA A 13 4.49 -12.65 18.03
N ARG A 14 5.17 -11.90 18.91
CA ARG A 14 6.17 -10.91 18.50
C ARG A 14 7.34 -11.55 17.76
N ALA A 15 7.85 -12.68 18.24
CA ALA A 15 8.94 -13.40 17.58
C ALA A 15 8.56 -13.93 16.19
N ILE A 16 7.28 -14.28 15.96
CA ILE A 16 6.79 -14.65 14.62
C ILE A 16 6.77 -13.41 13.72
N MET A 17 6.24 -12.29 14.20
CA MET A 17 6.18 -11.06 13.40
C MET A 17 7.59 -10.54 13.06
N GLN A 18 8.53 -10.59 14.00
CA GLN A 18 9.92 -10.20 13.74
C GLN A 18 10.55 -11.05 12.63
N LYS A 19 10.27 -12.36 12.58
CA LYS A 19 10.78 -13.21 11.49
C LYS A 19 10.14 -12.92 10.13
N VAL A 20 8.92 -12.39 10.11
CA VAL A 20 8.26 -11.96 8.88
C VAL A 20 8.89 -10.66 8.37
N ASP A 21 9.22 -9.77 9.30
CA ASP A 21 9.87 -8.48 9.06
C ASP A 21 11.32 -8.63 8.61
N ASP A 22 12.12 -9.43 9.32
CA ASP A 22 13.53 -9.73 9.02
C ASP A 22 13.73 -10.57 7.74
N ARG A 23 12.64 -10.97 7.06
CA ARG A 23 12.72 -11.84 5.90
C ARG A 23 13.18 -11.04 4.69
N ASP A 24 14.38 -11.35 4.20
CA ASP A 24 14.91 -10.85 2.93
C ASP A 24 13.89 -10.99 1.77
N ASP A 25 13.45 -9.85 1.25
CA ASP A 25 12.57 -9.72 0.10
C ASP A 25 13.25 -9.00 -1.10
N GLY A 26 14.53 -8.66 -0.94
CA GLY A 26 15.41 -8.07 -1.95
C GLY A 26 15.23 -6.57 -2.18
N ASP A 27 16.33 -5.87 -2.45
CA ASP A 27 16.40 -4.40 -2.56
C ASP A 27 15.53 -3.75 -3.64
N ASN A 28 15.11 -4.53 -4.66
CA ASN A 28 14.30 -4.04 -5.77
C ASN A 28 13.30 -5.10 -6.22
N GLY A 29 12.05 -4.68 -6.39
CA GLY A 29 10.96 -5.56 -6.79
C GLY A 29 10.20 -5.02 -7.99
N THR A 30 9.73 -5.93 -8.85
CA THR A 30 8.68 -5.62 -9.83
C THR A 30 7.55 -6.61 -9.67
N SER A 31 6.32 -6.16 -9.92
CA SER A 31 5.13 -6.98 -9.77
C SER A 31 4.09 -6.63 -10.83
N SER A 32 3.30 -7.65 -11.18
CA SER A 32 2.12 -7.51 -12.03
C SER A 32 0.92 -8.06 -11.26
N LEU A 33 -0.04 -7.19 -10.95
CA LEU A 33 -1.20 -7.53 -10.12
C LEU A 33 -2.49 -7.41 -10.93
N GLU A 34 -3.43 -8.30 -10.63
CA GLU A 34 -4.83 -8.17 -11.03
C GLU A 34 -5.70 -8.04 -9.78
N MET A 35 -6.40 -6.91 -9.67
CA MET A 35 -7.31 -6.60 -8.57
C MET A 35 -8.75 -6.73 -9.06
N ILE A 36 -9.50 -7.64 -8.44
CA ILE A 36 -10.91 -7.89 -8.76
C ILE A 36 -11.77 -7.35 -7.62
N LEU A 37 -12.44 -6.22 -7.87
CA LEU A 37 -13.42 -5.65 -6.94
C LEU A 37 -14.79 -6.25 -7.24
N ILE A 38 -15.40 -6.89 -6.25
CA ILE A 38 -16.72 -7.51 -6.36
C ILE A 38 -17.69 -6.75 -5.48
N ASP A 39 -18.77 -6.21 -6.04
CA ASP A 39 -19.79 -5.51 -5.27
C ASP A 39 -20.81 -6.48 -4.63
N LYS A 40 -21.70 -5.94 -3.80
CA LYS A 40 -22.75 -6.71 -3.11
C LYS A 40 -23.74 -7.43 -4.06
N HIS A 41 -23.78 -7.03 -5.33
CA HIS A 41 -24.63 -7.61 -6.37
C HIS A 41 -23.86 -8.58 -7.27
N GLY A 42 -22.56 -8.80 -7.02
CA GLY A 42 -21.70 -9.71 -7.77
C GLY A 42 -21.06 -9.08 -9.01
N SER A 43 -21.25 -7.78 -9.27
CA SER A 43 -20.60 -7.10 -10.39
C SER A 43 -19.10 -7.00 -10.13
N LYS A 44 -18.30 -7.27 -11.16
CA LYS A 44 -16.85 -7.28 -11.07
C LYS A 44 -16.23 -6.08 -11.78
N ARG A 45 -15.29 -5.42 -11.13
CA ARG A 45 -14.38 -4.45 -11.75
C ARG A 45 -12.97 -5.00 -11.64
N ILE A 46 -12.27 -5.07 -12.78
CA ILE A 46 -10.93 -5.65 -12.85
C ILE A 46 -9.94 -4.54 -13.14
N ARG A 47 -9.00 -4.33 -12.23
CA ARG A 47 -7.88 -3.41 -12.39
C ARG A 47 -6.60 -4.20 -12.61
N LYS A 48 -5.77 -3.80 -13.58
CA LYS A 48 -4.41 -4.36 -13.77
C LYS A 48 -3.40 -3.33 -13.34
N ILE A 49 -2.41 -3.73 -12.56
CA ILE A 49 -1.46 -2.83 -11.92
C ILE A 49 -0.04 -3.36 -12.16
N SER A 50 0.87 -2.48 -12.51
CA SER A 50 2.31 -2.76 -12.45
C SER A 50 2.89 -2.05 -11.24
N GLY A 51 3.58 -2.80 -10.39
CA GLY A 51 4.22 -2.30 -9.19
C GLY A 51 5.74 -2.37 -9.29
N PHE A 52 6.39 -1.38 -8.70
CA PHE A 52 7.82 -1.27 -8.53
C PHE A 52 8.10 -0.96 -7.08
N MET A 53 9.12 -1.60 -6.51
CA MET A 53 9.59 -1.37 -5.16
C MET A 53 11.10 -1.21 -5.20
N LYS A 54 11.62 -0.34 -4.37
CA LYS A 54 13.05 -0.17 -4.16
C LYS A 54 13.33 0.29 -2.74
N ASP A 55 14.32 -0.31 -2.12
CA ASP A 55 14.80 0.11 -0.82
C ASP A 55 15.83 1.23 -0.94
N PHE A 56 15.77 2.13 0.02
CA PHE A 56 16.61 3.30 0.19
C PHE A 56 17.12 3.34 1.63
N GLY A 57 18.08 2.46 1.94
CA GLY A 57 18.50 2.24 3.32
C GLY A 57 17.45 1.40 4.04
N GLU A 58 16.91 1.92 5.14
CA GLU A 58 15.83 1.28 5.90
C GLU A 58 14.44 1.66 5.36
N ASP A 59 14.34 2.69 4.51
CA ASP A 59 13.08 3.13 3.91
C ASP A 59 12.77 2.34 2.62
N THR A 60 11.49 2.13 2.32
CA THR A 60 11.06 1.48 1.08
C THR A 60 10.18 2.39 0.24
N TYR A 61 10.56 2.60 -1.02
CA TYR A 61 9.77 3.39 -1.97
C TYR A 61 9.02 2.47 -2.94
N ARG A 62 7.72 2.72 -3.09
CA ARG A 62 6.84 1.92 -3.95
C ARG A 62 6.14 2.80 -4.97
N LEU A 63 6.13 2.34 -6.22
CA LEU A 63 5.46 3.01 -7.33
C LEU A 63 4.51 2.02 -8.01
N MET A 64 3.25 2.41 -8.15
CA MET A 64 2.22 1.62 -8.83
C MET A 64 1.61 2.40 -9.98
N PHE A 65 1.40 1.73 -11.11
CA PHE A 65 0.68 2.26 -12.26
C PHE A 65 -0.52 1.39 -12.60
N PHE A 66 -1.68 2.02 -12.73
CA PHE A 66 -2.87 1.38 -13.27
C PHE A 66 -2.73 1.23 -14.79
N LEU A 67 -2.77 -0.01 -15.27
CA LEU A 67 -2.70 -0.36 -16.70
C LEU A 67 -4.10 -0.55 -17.31
N HIS A 68 -5.08 -0.90 -16.48
CA HIS A 68 -6.45 -1.18 -16.88
C HIS A 68 -7.41 -0.93 -15.69
N PRO A 69 -8.68 -0.52 -15.92
CA PRO A 69 -9.26 -0.14 -17.22
C PRO A 69 -8.84 1.25 -17.72
N VAL A 70 -9.32 1.62 -18.93
CA VAL A 70 -8.97 2.90 -19.61
C VAL A 70 -9.33 4.12 -18.77
N ASP A 71 -10.36 4.03 -17.94
CA ASP A 71 -10.83 5.08 -17.03
C ASP A 71 -9.82 5.45 -15.93
N VAL A 72 -8.98 4.51 -15.53
CA VAL A 72 -7.92 4.71 -14.52
C VAL A 72 -6.51 4.55 -15.08
N LYS A 73 -6.38 4.21 -16.37
CA LYS A 73 -5.10 3.95 -17.01
C LYS A 73 -4.16 5.14 -16.83
N ASP A 74 -2.89 4.84 -16.57
CA ASP A 74 -1.79 5.79 -16.34
C ASP A 74 -1.93 6.59 -15.03
N THR A 75 -2.92 6.27 -14.20
CA THR A 75 -2.94 6.73 -12.81
C THR A 75 -1.75 6.13 -12.07
N GLY A 76 -1.01 6.98 -11.36
CA GLY A 76 0.19 6.60 -10.63
C GLY A 76 0.00 6.77 -9.13
N PHE A 77 0.53 5.85 -8.34
CA PHE A 77 0.58 5.95 -6.88
C PHE A 77 2.02 5.79 -6.41
N LEU A 78 2.53 6.76 -5.68
CA LEU A 78 3.87 6.75 -5.11
C LEU A 78 3.73 6.71 -3.59
N THR A 79 4.45 5.80 -2.94
CA THR A 79 4.55 5.69 -1.49
C THR A 79 6.01 5.75 -1.09
N TYR A 80 6.33 6.62 -0.13
CA TYR A 80 7.54 6.54 0.67
C TYR A 80 7.16 5.98 2.02
N ASP A 81 7.55 4.72 2.25
CA ASP A 81 7.38 3.99 3.49
C ASP A 81 8.62 4.23 4.34
N TYR A 82 8.44 4.77 5.54
CA TYR A 82 9.53 5.14 6.43
C TYR A 82 9.59 4.16 7.59
N ASP A 83 10.75 3.58 7.85
CA ASP A 83 10.92 2.63 8.98
C ASP A 83 10.78 3.33 10.34
N ALA A 84 11.16 4.60 10.40
CA ALA A 84 11.11 5.40 11.61
C ALA A 84 9.68 5.49 12.18
N ALA A 85 9.46 4.90 13.36
CA ALA A 85 8.15 4.80 14.01
C ALA A 85 7.49 6.14 14.36
N ASP A 86 8.23 7.24 14.39
CA ASP A 86 7.74 8.60 14.62
C ASP A 86 7.39 9.35 13.33
N LYS A 87 7.53 8.71 12.17
CA LYS A 87 7.33 9.30 10.86
C LYS A 87 6.24 8.59 10.08
N ASP A 88 5.24 9.36 9.70
CA ASP A 88 4.17 8.90 8.83
C ASP A 88 4.64 8.75 7.38
N ASP A 89 4.21 7.69 6.70
CA ASP A 89 4.44 7.52 5.26
C ASP A 89 3.93 8.71 4.45
N ASP A 90 4.64 8.99 3.37
CA ASP A 90 4.17 9.93 2.37
C ASP A 90 3.59 9.22 1.15
N GLN A 91 2.43 9.70 0.71
CA GLN A 91 1.73 9.12 -0.44
C GLN A 91 1.31 10.20 -1.43
N TRP A 92 1.47 9.89 -2.72
CA TRP A 92 1.02 10.76 -3.81
C TRP A 92 0.21 9.97 -4.82
N LEU A 93 -0.90 10.58 -5.24
CA LEU A 93 -1.74 10.12 -6.33
C LEU A 93 -1.57 11.07 -7.51
N TYR A 94 -1.11 10.54 -8.64
CA TYR A 94 -1.06 11.25 -9.90
C TYR A 94 -2.25 10.88 -10.79
N LEU A 95 -3.01 11.89 -11.20
CA LEU A 95 -4.20 11.75 -12.05
C LEU A 95 -3.90 12.32 -13.44
N PRO A 96 -3.64 11.47 -14.46
CA PRO A 96 -3.21 11.92 -15.79
C PRO A 96 -4.26 12.78 -16.49
N ALA A 97 -5.55 12.45 -16.33
CA ALA A 97 -6.66 13.21 -16.91
C ALA A 97 -6.70 14.67 -16.43
N LEU A 98 -6.20 14.93 -15.22
CA LEU A 98 -6.15 16.27 -14.63
C LEU A 98 -4.75 16.89 -14.70
N ARG A 99 -3.72 16.12 -15.06
CA ARG A 99 -2.29 16.46 -14.92
C ARG A 99 -1.98 17.01 -13.52
N LYS A 100 -2.57 16.39 -12.50
CA LYS A 100 -2.46 16.83 -11.11
C LYS A 100 -1.89 15.72 -10.24
N THR A 101 -1.05 16.14 -9.31
CA THR A 101 -0.57 15.30 -8.21
C THR A 101 -1.27 15.75 -6.93
N LYS A 102 -1.85 14.80 -6.18
CA LYS A 102 -2.43 15.03 -4.86
C LYS A 102 -1.60 14.27 -3.83
N ARG A 103 -1.11 14.95 -2.79
CA ARG A 103 -0.55 14.29 -1.60
C ARG A 103 -1.71 13.77 -0.74
N ILE A 104 -1.59 12.54 -0.27
CA ILE A 104 -2.52 11.90 0.66
C ILE A 104 -1.83 11.95 2.02
N ALA A 105 -2.42 12.69 2.96
CA ALA A 105 -1.92 12.74 4.33
C ALA A 105 -2.18 11.39 5.01
N SER A 106 -1.28 10.96 5.90
CA SER A 106 -1.43 9.68 6.61
C SER A 106 -2.73 9.54 7.41
N SER A 107 -3.35 10.66 7.81
CA SER A 107 -4.68 10.70 8.42
C SER A 107 -5.83 10.30 7.48
N ASP A 108 -5.64 10.36 6.17
CA ASP A 108 -6.66 10.09 5.14
C ASP A 108 -6.56 8.67 4.56
N LYS A 109 -5.67 7.81 5.09
CA LYS A 109 -5.46 6.41 4.65
C LYS A 109 -6.72 5.52 4.71
N SER A 110 -7.82 5.98 5.32
CA SER A 110 -9.11 5.29 5.37
C SER A 110 -10.06 5.63 4.22
N GLY A 111 -9.68 6.50 3.27
CA GLY A 111 -10.50 6.81 2.10
C GLY A 111 -10.54 5.65 1.11
N SER A 112 -11.69 5.00 0.96
CA SER A 112 -11.88 3.94 -0.04
C SER A 112 -11.77 4.51 -1.47
N PHE A 113 -11.00 3.87 -2.35
CA PHE A 113 -10.91 4.14 -3.79
C PHE A 113 -11.42 2.97 -4.66
#